data_AF-A0A7Y8H8Z3-F1
#
_entry.id   AF-A0A7Y8H8Z3-F1
#
_cell.length_a   1.000
_cell.length_b   1.000
_cell.length_c   1.000
_cell.angle_alpha   90.00
_cell.angle_beta   90.00
_cell.angle_gamma   90.00
#
_symmetry.space_group_name_H-M   'P 1'
#
loop_
_entity.id
_entity.type
_entity.pdbx_description
1 polymer ?
#
loop_
_entity_poly.entity_id
_entity_poly.type
_entity_poly.pdbx_seq_one_letter_code
_entity_poly.pdbx_strand_id
1 'polypeptide(L)' 'MNKTVWAVCGVFIILIISTPLFAEEDKPGCKDHPMFTRMPNFYIENCKEKDFDQADFVSF' A
#
# COMPACT_ATOMS: atom_id res chain seq x y z
N MET A 1 -39.74 -12.49 -4.82
CA MET A 1 -38.32 -12.30 -4.46
C MET A 1 -38.07 -13.06 -3.17
N ASN A 2 -37.21 -14.10 -3.19
CA ASN A 2 -37.05 -15.02 -2.07
C ASN A 2 -36.12 -14.41 -0.99
N LYS A 3 -36.35 -14.75 0.28
CA LYS A 3 -35.54 -14.23 1.42
C LYS A 3 -34.07 -14.65 1.31
N THR A 4 -33.81 -15.76 0.61
CA THR A 4 -32.47 -16.30 0.37
C THR A 4 -31.64 -15.44 -0.59
N VAL A 5 -32.22 -14.86 -1.64
CA VAL A 5 -31.50 -13.93 -2.53
C VAL A 5 -31.08 -12.67 -1.78
N TRP A 6 -31.92 -12.15 -0.87
CA TRP A 6 -31.56 -10.99 -0.05
C TRP A 6 -30.40 -11.28 0.90
N ALA A 7 -30.39 -12.46 1.53
CA ALA A 7 -29.30 -12.88 2.39
C ALA A 7 -27.97 -13.00 1.63
N VAL A 8 -28.00 -13.61 0.43
CA VAL A 8 -26.80 -13.76 -0.41
C VAL A 8 -26.28 -12.41 -0.89
N CYS A 9 -27.16 -11.51 -1.36
CA CYS A 9 -26.77 -10.17 -1.77
C CYS A 9 -26.18 -9.36 -0.60
N GLY A 10 -26.74 -9.48 0.61
CA GLY A 10 -26.22 -8.82 1.80
C GLY A 10 -24.79 -9.24 2.15
N VAL A 11 -24.50 -10.55 2.11
CA VAL A 11 -23.15 -11.08 2.36
C VAL A 11 -22.15 -10.58 1.32
N PHE A 12 -22.54 -10.56 0.05
CA PHE A 12 -21.66 -10.10 -1.03
C PHE A 12 -21.29 -8.62 -0.90
N ILE A 13 -22.22 -7.77 -0.46
CA ILE A 13 -21.97 -6.34 -0.23
C ILE A 13 -20.99 -6.13 0.92
N ILE A 14 -21.10 -6.90 2.02
CA ILE A 14 -20.20 -6.78 3.17
C ILE A 14 -18.76 -7.14 2.80
N LEU A 15 -18.55 -8.16 1.95
CA LEU A 15 -17.23 -8.57 1.47
C LEU A 15 -16.53 -7.53 0.59
N ILE A 16 -17.29 -6.72 -0.15
CA ILE A 16 -16.71 -5.67 -1.03
C ILE A 16 -16.21 -4.49 -0.19
N ILE A 17 -16.91 -4.16 0.89
CA ILE A 17 -16.62 -2.99 1.74
C ILE A 17 -15.41 -3.24 2.67
N SER A 18 -15.05 -4.50 2.93
CA SER A 18 -13.95 -4.84 3.85
C SER A 18 -12.53 -4.68 3.28
N THR A 19 -12.38 -4.18 2.04
CA THR A 19 -11.05 -3.91 1.50
C THR A 19 -10.50 -2.61 2.09
N PRO A 20 -9.33 -2.60 2.74
CA PRO A 20 -8.72 -1.36 3.21
C PRO A 20 -8.36 -0.52 1.99
N LEU A 21 -9.16 0.53 1.74
CA LEU A 21 -8.97 1.47 0.63
C LEU A 21 -7.87 2.51 0.91
N PHE A 22 -7.34 2.53 2.14
CA PHE A 22 -6.28 3.44 2.55
C PHE A 22 -4.94 2.78 2.26
N ALA A 23 -4.26 3.27 1.25
CA ALA A 23 -2.88 2.91 1.05
C ALA A 23 -2.00 3.71 2.04
N GLU A 24 -0.93 3.06 2.52
CA GLU A 24 -0.18 3.48 3.70
C GLU A 24 0.51 4.83 3.48
N GLU A 25 0.12 5.86 4.24
CA GLU A 25 0.78 7.18 4.16
C GLU A 25 2.26 7.10 4.57
N ASP A 26 3.09 7.92 3.94
CA ASP A 26 4.51 7.98 4.26
C ASP A 26 4.74 8.40 5.72
N LYS A 27 5.72 7.79 6.38
CA LYS A 27 6.09 8.18 7.74
C LYS A 27 6.55 9.65 7.76
N PRO A 28 6.23 10.41 8.82
CA PRO A 28 6.56 11.83 8.90
C PRO A 28 8.06 12.07 8.76
N GLY A 29 8.44 12.96 7.85
CA GLY A 29 9.83 13.32 7.58
C GLY A 29 10.51 12.49 6.49
N CYS A 30 9.91 11.38 6.06
CA CYS A 30 10.40 10.67 4.88
C CYS A 30 10.17 11.53 3.62
N LYS A 31 11.17 11.58 2.74
CA LYS A 31 11.12 12.31 1.48
C LYS A 31 11.70 11.47 0.37
N ASP A 32 11.36 11.84 -0.85
CA ASP A 32 12.01 11.32 -2.02
C ASP A 32 13.48 11.66 -2.09
N HIS A 33 14.24 10.72 -2.64
CA HIS A 33 15.62 10.99 -2.99
C HIS A 33 15.65 12.06 -4.10
N PRO A 34 16.50 13.10 -4.03
CA PRO A 34 16.47 14.22 -4.97
C PRO A 34 16.56 13.86 -6.46
N MET A 35 17.13 12.70 -6.78
CA MET A 35 17.28 12.20 -8.16
C MET A 35 16.02 11.50 -8.71
N PHE A 36 15.08 11.09 -7.86
CA PHE A 36 13.94 10.27 -8.28
C PHE A 36 12.64 10.78 -7.65
N THR A 37 11.60 10.86 -8.46
CA THR A 37 10.24 11.14 -7.96
C THR A 37 9.47 9.83 -7.77
N ARG A 38 8.51 9.83 -6.84
CA ARG A 38 7.58 8.71 -6.63
C ARG A 38 6.96 8.20 -7.92
N MET A 39 6.80 6.88 -8.00
CA MET A 39 5.85 6.28 -8.92
C MET A 39 4.43 6.50 -8.38
N PRO A 40 3.44 6.81 -9.24
CA PRO A 40 2.05 6.97 -8.80
C PRO A 40 1.52 5.72 -8.10
N ASN A 41 0.80 5.91 -7.00
CA ASN A 41 0.20 4.84 -6.17
C ASN A 41 1.20 3.95 -5.41
N PHE A 42 2.45 4.40 -5.22
CA PHE A 42 3.44 3.74 -4.35
C PHE A 42 3.81 4.63 -3.15
N TYR A 43 4.21 3.98 -2.04
CA TYR A 43 4.48 4.60 -0.75
C TYR A 43 5.85 4.21 -0.19
N ILE A 44 6.36 4.97 0.78
CA ILE A 44 7.61 4.70 1.50
C ILE A 44 7.37 3.66 2.58
N GLU A 45 7.79 2.42 2.32
CA GLU A 45 7.82 1.40 3.38
C GLU A 45 8.88 1.73 4.46
N ASN A 46 10.07 2.15 4.01
CA ASN A 46 11.21 2.44 4.87
C ASN A 46 11.99 3.68 4.39
N CYS A 47 12.28 4.61 5.30
CA CYS A 47 13.21 5.71 5.06
C CYS A 47 14.36 5.65 6.06
N LYS A 48 15.57 5.43 5.55
CA LYS A 48 16.81 5.37 6.32
C LYS A 48 17.83 6.22 5.58
N GLU A 49 18.27 7.30 6.23
CA GLU A 49 19.31 8.15 5.70
C GLU A 49 20.66 7.71 6.28
N LYS A 50 21.68 7.60 5.43
CA LYS A 50 23.02 7.18 5.77
C LYS A 50 24.01 7.97 4.92
N ASP A 51 25.01 8.57 5.55
CA ASP A 51 26.07 9.29 4.83
C ASP A 51 26.91 8.33 3.97
N PHE A 52 27.17 7.13 4.51
CA PHE A 52 27.87 6.05 3.84
C PHE A 52 27.22 4.72 4.23
N ASP A 53 26.87 3.89 3.25
CA ASP A 53 26.37 2.53 3.46
C ASP A 53 26.87 1.63 2.32
N GLN A 54 26.94 0.31 2.57
CA GLN A 54 27.27 -0.68 1.54
C GLN A 54 26.02 -1.48 1.22
N ALA A 55 25.68 -1.58 -0.07
CA ALA A 55 24.64 -2.46 -0.56
C ALA A 55 25.28 -3.61 -1.33
N ASP A 56 25.05 -4.84 -0.87
CA ASP A 56 25.43 -6.03 -1.62
C ASP A 56 24.37 -6.33 -2.67
N PHE A 57 24.76 -6.31 -3.95
CA PHE A 57 23.87 -6.64 -5.06
C PHE A 57 24.07 -8.10 -5.46
N VAL A 58 23.07 -8.94 -5.24
CA VAL A 58 23.04 -10.29 -5.80
C VAL A 58 22.53 -10.25 -7.23
N SER A 59 23.32 -10.75 -8.17
CA SER A 59 22.85 -11.04 -9.53
C SER A 59 22.19 -12.41 -9.56
N PHE A 60 20.95 -12.46 -10.04
CA PHE A 60 20.22 -13.69 -10.33
C PHE A 60 20.54 -14.19 -11.74
#